data_AF-H6BNE9-F1
#
_entry.id   AF-H6BNE9-F1
#
_cell.length_a   1.000
_cell.length_b   1.000
_cell.length_c   1.000
_cell.angle_alpha   90.00
_cell.angle_beta   90.00
_cell.angle_gamma   90.00
#
_symmetry.space_group_name_H-M   'P 1'
#
loop_
_entity.id
_entity.type
_entity.pdbx_description
1 polymer ?
#
loop_
_entity_poly.entity_id
_entity_poly.type
_entity_poly.pdbx_seq_one_letter_code
_entity_poly.pdbx_strand_id
1 'polypeptide(L)'
;MHITRLFLIASLALTASAAQSTDSSGTESATTTAADYATTGTSYADDSSTITLPTTIDYATMTDVSSAMATGNNTAAESASTSTSDNSTSSSSPTQTLLVGTAKTTTALNGTSTTNATTSSTTTSARPTNTVPCNGYPEFCQRKFSNITYVAAHNSPFIRGGNLAANQMLDVETQLNDGVRMLQFQAHLVNGTMYLCHTSCDLLNAGTLESYLTTVTKWLRAHPHDVITILMGNYDVVDPFNFTSPVTQSGLIDFVYTPPTVPMSLDSWPTLAELILTNKRAVVMLDYNANQTAIPWLLDEFSNMWETPFSPTDRDFPCTAQRPPDRSRDQRLDRMYMANHNLNLQVSLAGISLLVPFFTLLNETNAVTGYGSAGRAVTNCTEMWDRPPNYLLVDYYNIGNFNGSVFQVAADANNVTYNKDSCCGTAGTSGGVPARGVDLRNLGVALVVGAVACWLL
;
A
#
# COMPACT_ATOMS: atom_id res chain seq x y z
N MET A 1 -78.39 3.63 4.40
CA MET A 1 -79.01 3.29 5.70
C MET A 1 -77.89 2.93 6.67
N HIS A 2 -77.77 3.69 7.77
CA HIS A 2 -77.28 3.28 9.10
C HIS A 2 -76.08 2.32 9.18
N ILE A 3 -74.91 2.65 9.75
CA ILE A 3 -74.56 3.07 11.13
C ILE A 3 -73.00 2.95 11.14
N THR A 4 -72.12 3.81 11.66
CA THR A 4 -71.91 4.46 12.98
C THR A 4 -70.71 5.42 12.79
N ARG A 5 -70.75 6.74 13.08
CA ARG A 5 -70.59 7.41 14.40
C ARG A 5 -69.28 6.98 15.10
N LEU A 6 -68.38 7.83 15.59
CA LEU A 6 -68.53 9.12 16.32
C LEU A 6 -67.09 9.71 16.49
N PHE A 7 -66.83 10.98 16.17
CA PHE A 7 -66.48 12.08 17.13
C PHE A 7 -65.00 12.14 17.58
N LEU A 8 -64.35 13.28 17.85
CA LEU A 8 -64.65 14.71 17.73
C LEU A 8 -63.31 15.48 17.99
N ILE A 9 -63.00 16.46 17.13
CA ILE A 9 -62.55 17.84 17.42
C ILE A 9 -61.26 18.16 18.23
N ALA A 10 -60.56 19.14 17.63
CA ALA A 10 -59.78 20.26 18.18
C ALA A 10 -58.26 20.13 18.40
N SER A 11 -57.55 20.65 17.40
CA SER A 11 -56.59 21.77 17.48
C SER A 11 -55.94 22.08 18.84
N LEU A 12 -54.60 22.02 18.87
CA LEU A 12 -53.79 22.66 19.90
C LEU A 12 -52.67 23.50 19.28
N ALA A 13 -52.56 24.72 19.80
CA ALA A 13 -51.65 25.78 19.42
C ALA A 13 -50.25 25.61 20.03
N LEU A 14 -49.28 26.27 19.39
CA LEU A 14 -47.92 26.49 19.88
C LEU A 14 -47.89 27.09 21.29
N THR A 15 -47.02 26.55 22.15
CA THR A 15 -46.30 27.33 23.16
C THR A 15 -44.86 26.82 23.26
N ALA A 16 -43.91 27.77 23.20
CA ALA A 16 -42.51 27.56 23.57
C ALA A 16 -42.35 27.92 25.05
N SER A 17 -41.56 27.15 25.79
CA SER A 17 -41.16 27.48 27.16
C SER A 17 -39.75 26.98 27.39
N ALA A 18 -38.85 27.89 27.76
CA ALA A 18 -37.54 27.60 28.29
C ALA A 18 -37.65 27.21 29.77
N ALA A 19 -36.85 26.25 30.23
CA ALA A 19 -36.63 26.00 31.65
C ALA A 19 -35.20 25.53 31.93
N GLN A 20 -34.62 26.13 32.97
CA GLN A 20 -33.30 25.91 33.55
C GLN A 20 -33.15 24.54 34.23
N SER A 21 -31.88 24.13 34.31
CA SER A 21 -31.27 22.98 34.97
C SER A 21 -31.69 22.71 36.42
N THR A 22 -31.85 21.42 36.76
CA THR A 22 -31.56 20.84 38.08
C THR A 22 -30.87 19.49 37.88
N ASP A 23 -29.79 19.27 38.63
CA ASP A 23 -28.82 18.19 38.51
C ASP A 23 -29.07 17.11 39.58
N SER A 24 -28.89 15.82 39.24
CA SER A 24 -28.24 14.82 40.11
C SER A 24 -28.24 13.38 39.54
N SER A 25 -27.06 12.75 39.67
CA SER A 25 -26.71 11.31 39.65
C SER A 25 -26.30 10.64 38.32
N GLY A 26 -25.05 10.89 37.92
CA GLY A 26 -23.99 9.88 37.95
C GLY A 26 -24.07 8.68 36.99
N THR A 27 -23.55 8.85 35.78
CA THR A 27 -22.77 7.81 35.07
C THR A 27 -21.81 8.53 34.13
N GLU A 28 -20.50 8.46 34.38
CA GLU A 28 -19.50 9.09 33.51
C GLU A 28 -19.47 8.38 32.16
N SER A 29 -20.19 8.95 31.18
CA SER A 29 -19.87 8.76 29.76
C SER A 29 -18.79 9.77 29.39
N ALA A 30 -17.55 9.30 29.21
CA ALA A 30 -16.49 10.11 28.61
C ALA A 30 -16.93 10.48 27.18
N THR A 31 -17.48 11.69 27.05
CA THR A 31 -17.86 12.27 25.77
C THR A 31 -16.66 13.07 25.30
N THR A 32 -15.80 12.46 24.46
CA THR A 32 -14.77 13.22 23.76
C THR A 32 -15.34 13.65 22.43
N THR A 33 -15.94 14.84 22.40
CA THR A 33 -16.19 15.56 21.16
C THR A 33 -14.83 15.84 20.54
N ALA A 34 -14.53 15.30 19.35
CA ALA A 34 -13.37 15.72 18.59
C ALA A 34 -13.54 17.21 18.31
N ALA A 35 -12.75 18.04 18.98
CA ALA A 35 -12.66 19.45 18.69
C ALA A 35 -11.96 19.61 17.33
N ASP A 36 -12.36 20.62 16.55
CA ASP A 36 -11.54 21.15 15.46
C ASP A 36 -10.14 21.45 16.01
N TYR A 37 -9.18 20.56 15.76
CA TYR A 37 -7.82 20.77 16.26
C TYR A 37 -7.01 21.55 15.23
N ALA A 38 -6.86 22.83 15.52
CA ALA A 38 -5.83 23.69 14.95
C ALA A 38 -4.47 23.33 15.58
N THR A 39 -3.65 22.55 14.88
CA THR A 39 -2.19 22.52 15.11
C THR A 39 -1.54 23.51 14.15
N THR A 40 -0.76 24.45 14.69
CA THR A 40 0.09 25.44 13.96
C THR A 40 -0.26 25.63 12.49
N GLY A 41 -1.44 26.21 12.23
CA GLY A 41 -1.86 26.70 10.91
C GLY A 41 -2.51 25.70 9.96
N THR A 42 -2.93 24.50 10.38
CA THR A 42 -3.74 23.63 9.51
C THR A 42 -4.79 22.88 10.34
N SER A 43 -6.06 23.11 10.05
CA SER A 43 -7.21 22.37 10.58
C SER A 43 -7.58 21.27 9.59
N TYR A 44 -7.65 20.03 10.06
CA TYR A 44 -8.10 18.89 9.27
C TYR A 44 -9.59 18.69 9.52
N ALA A 45 -10.43 18.90 8.50
CA ALA A 45 -11.81 18.46 8.53
C ALA A 45 -11.85 16.99 8.10
N ASP A 46 -12.28 16.12 8.99
CA ASP A 46 -12.56 14.71 8.71
C ASP A 46 -14.07 14.49 8.85
N ASP A 47 -14.70 13.90 7.84
CA ASP A 47 -16.11 13.49 7.86
C ASP A 47 -16.22 12.04 8.37
N SER A 48 -15.56 11.73 9.49
CA SER A 48 -15.69 10.42 10.14
C SER A 48 -16.84 10.43 11.14
N SER A 49 -17.75 9.47 11.00
CA SER A 49 -18.81 9.24 11.97
C SER A 49 -18.28 8.40 13.14
N THR A 50 -18.25 8.98 14.35
CA THR A 50 -17.99 8.23 15.59
C THR A 50 -19.17 7.28 15.88
N ILE A 51 -18.89 5.99 16.06
CA ILE A 51 -19.89 4.99 16.50
C ILE A 51 -19.61 4.59 17.95
N THR A 52 -20.59 4.78 18.82
CA THR A 52 -20.57 4.29 20.20
C THR A 52 -21.12 2.86 20.24
N LEU A 53 -20.28 1.88 20.59
CA LEU A 53 -20.69 0.48 20.74
C LEU A 53 -21.32 0.25 22.13
N PRO A 54 -22.57 -0.24 22.23
CA PRO A 54 -23.09 -0.75 23.50
C PRO A 54 -22.42 -2.08 23.85
N THR A 55 -21.97 -2.22 25.11
CA THR A 55 -21.16 -3.34 25.64
C THR A 55 -21.90 -4.66 25.83
N THR A 56 -22.99 -4.92 25.08
CA THR A 56 -23.76 -6.17 25.22
C THR A 56 -24.34 -6.65 23.88
N ILE A 57 -23.52 -7.34 23.07
CA ILE A 57 -24.06 -8.26 22.05
C ILE A 57 -23.29 -9.58 22.15
N ASP A 58 -24.04 -10.63 22.41
CA ASP A 58 -23.60 -12.01 22.63
C ASP A 58 -23.08 -12.63 21.32
N TYR A 59 -21.85 -13.14 21.34
CA TYR A 59 -21.05 -13.45 20.16
C TYR A 59 -21.24 -14.92 19.76
N ALA A 60 -22.35 -15.25 19.09
CA ALA A 60 -22.60 -16.63 18.64
C ALA A 60 -23.29 -16.80 17.27
N THR A 61 -23.68 -15.73 16.55
CA THR A 61 -24.51 -15.87 15.33
C THR A 61 -24.03 -15.13 14.08
N MET A 62 -22.78 -14.70 13.99
CA MET A 62 -22.24 -14.04 12.78
C MET A 62 -21.55 -14.99 11.78
N THR A 63 -21.78 -16.31 11.88
CA THR A 63 -21.24 -17.31 10.94
C THR A 63 -22.13 -17.58 9.72
N ASP A 64 -23.38 -17.11 9.67
CA ASP A 64 -24.35 -17.63 8.68
C ASP A 64 -24.75 -16.66 7.54
N VAL A 65 -24.22 -15.44 7.48
CA VAL A 65 -24.54 -14.51 6.38
C VAL A 65 -23.48 -14.53 5.27
N SER A 66 -22.26 -14.97 5.56
CA SER A 66 -21.15 -15.06 4.59
C SER A 66 -21.27 -16.26 3.64
N SER A 67 -22.12 -17.24 3.98
CA SER A 67 -22.37 -18.45 3.19
C SER A 67 -23.34 -18.22 2.02
N ALA A 68 -24.06 -17.10 2.01
CA ALA A 68 -25.16 -16.86 1.05
C ALA A 68 -24.72 -16.26 -0.30
N MET A 69 -23.44 -15.89 -0.47
CA MET A 69 -22.92 -15.33 -1.74
C MET A 69 -21.75 -16.11 -2.36
N ALA A 70 -21.39 -17.28 -1.80
CA ALA A 70 -20.39 -18.16 -2.39
C ALA A 70 -21.06 -19.33 -3.12
N THR A 71 -21.63 -19.08 -4.30
CA THR A 71 -22.07 -20.15 -5.20
C THR A 71 -20.96 -20.55 -6.16
N GLY A 72 -20.41 -21.74 -5.91
CA GLY A 72 -20.03 -22.72 -6.93
C GLY A 72 -18.62 -22.62 -7.52
N ASN A 73 -17.69 -23.44 -7.02
CA ASN A 73 -17.33 -24.72 -7.67
C ASN A 73 -16.23 -25.44 -6.86
N ASN A 74 -16.62 -26.15 -5.79
CA ASN A 74 -15.69 -26.99 -5.03
C ASN A 74 -15.69 -28.41 -5.61
N THR A 75 -14.52 -28.87 -6.05
CA THR A 75 -14.14 -30.28 -5.94
C THR A 75 -12.73 -30.32 -5.39
N ALA A 76 -12.62 -30.39 -4.06
CA ALA A 76 -11.37 -30.67 -3.39
C ALA A 76 -11.58 -31.92 -2.54
N ALA A 77 -10.95 -33.01 -2.96
CA ALA A 77 -10.84 -34.23 -2.19
C ALA A 77 -9.81 -34.04 -1.09
N GLU A 78 -10.18 -34.43 0.13
CA GLU A 78 -9.29 -34.53 1.28
C GLU A 78 -8.23 -35.60 1.05
N SER A 79 -6.99 -35.31 1.42
CA SER A 79 -6.05 -36.34 1.86
C SER A 79 -5.07 -35.74 2.86
N ALA A 80 -5.22 -36.18 4.10
CA ALA A 80 -4.27 -36.01 5.17
C ALA A 80 -3.01 -36.84 4.88
N SER A 81 -1.83 -36.30 5.18
CA SER A 81 -0.66 -37.12 5.51
C SER A 81 0.27 -36.40 6.49
N THR A 82 0.83 -37.20 7.37
CA THR A 82 1.55 -36.84 8.59
C THR A 82 3.06 -36.94 8.36
N SER A 83 3.81 -36.03 8.99
CA SER A 83 5.24 -36.07 9.39
C SER A 83 6.32 -36.30 8.33
N THR A 84 7.34 -35.45 8.33
CA THR A 84 8.65 -35.73 8.97
C THR A 84 9.55 -34.49 8.94
N SER A 85 10.26 -34.28 10.05
CA SER A 85 11.27 -33.25 10.26
C SER A 85 12.56 -33.63 9.54
N ASP A 86 13.13 -32.70 8.75
CA ASP A 86 14.54 -32.78 8.35
C ASP A 86 15.21 -31.41 8.49
N ASN A 87 16.30 -31.43 9.25
CA ASN A 87 17.11 -30.29 9.66
C ASN A 87 18.28 -30.16 8.67
N SER A 88 18.30 -29.12 7.84
CA SER A 88 19.43 -28.83 6.96
C SER A 88 19.97 -27.41 7.19
N THR A 89 21.06 -27.33 7.95
CA THR A 89 21.93 -26.15 8.04
C THR A 89 22.68 -25.93 6.73
N SER A 90 22.52 -24.77 6.11
CA SER A 90 23.36 -24.30 5.00
C SER A 90 24.06 -23.00 5.39
N SER A 91 25.38 -23.05 5.51
CA SER A 91 26.26 -21.88 5.69
C SER A 91 26.62 -21.28 4.34
N SER A 92 26.34 -20.00 4.12
CA SER A 92 26.88 -19.24 2.99
C SER A 92 27.65 -18.02 3.51
N SER A 93 28.96 -17.99 3.24
CA SER A 93 29.82 -16.85 3.50
C SER A 93 29.83 -15.93 2.27
N PRO A 94 29.60 -14.62 2.38
CA PRO A 94 29.73 -13.69 1.26
C PRO A 94 31.21 -13.34 1.00
N THR A 95 31.66 -13.53 -0.23
CA THR A 95 32.94 -13.03 -0.73
C THR A 95 32.81 -11.53 -1.00
N GLN A 96 33.56 -10.69 -0.26
CA GLN A 96 33.64 -9.26 -0.50
C GLN A 96 34.81 -8.94 -1.45
N THR A 97 34.52 -8.27 -2.57
CA THR A 97 35.54 -7.73 -3.48
C THR A 97 35.72 -6.24 -3.20
N LEU A 98 36.87 -5.88 -2.64
CA LEU A 98 37.25 -4.50 -2.34
C LEU A 98 37.86 -3.84 -3.59
N LEU A 99 37.20 -2.86 -4.19
CA LEU A 99 37.81 -2.00 -5.23
C LEU A 99 38.60 -0.88 -4.55
N VAL A 100 39.93 -0.94 -4.65
CA VAL A 100 40.82 0.17 -4.26
C VAL A 100 41.21 0.91 -5.54
N GLY A 101 40.62 2.09 -5.76
CA GLY A 101 41.02 3.01 -6.82
C GLY A 101 41.72 4.24 -6.24
N THR A 102 43.01 4.40 -6.49
CA THR A 102 43.75 5.64 -6.19
C THR A 102 43.49 6.70 -7.26
N ALA A 103 43.21 7.93 -6.85
CA ALA A 103 43.06 9.08 -7.74
C ALA A 103 44.34 9.34 -8.54
N LYS A 104 44.26 9.28 -9.88
CA LYS A 104 45.36 9.63 -10.77
C LYS A 104 45.15 11.06 -11.27
N THR A 105 45.85 12.01 -10.67
CA THR A 105 45.94 13.39 -11.15
C THR A 105 46.69 13.41 -12.48
N THR A 106 46.03 13.80 -13.57
CA THR A 106 46.71 14.03 -14.86
C THR A 106 47.22 15.48 -14.92
N THR A 107 48.52 15.66 -14.77
CA THR A 107 49.23 16.89 -15.14
C THR A 107 49.29 17.01 -16.65
N ALA A 108 48.80 18.12 -17.22
CA ALA A 108 48.93 18.43 -18.63
C ALA A 108 50.36 18.91 -18.93
N LEU A 109 51.10 18.14 -19.74
CA LEU A 109 52.35 18.61 -20.37
C LEU A 109 52.02 19.27 -21.71
N ASN A 110 52.43 20.53 -21.83
CA ASN A 110 52.37 21.32 -23.05
C ASN A 110 53.50 20.87 -23.99
N GLY A 111 53.18 20.02 -24.96
CA GLY A 111 54.13 19.50 -25.95
C GLY A 111 53.58 19.64 -27.36
N THR A 112 54.13 20.57 -28.13
CA THR A 112 53.84 20.79 -29.55
C THR A 112 54.38 19.61 -30.36
N SER A 113 53.49 18.77 -30.91
CA SER A 113 53.88 17.73 -31.88
C SER A 113 52.94 17.78 -33.08
N THR A 114 53.48 18.20 -34.21
CA THR A 114 52.88 18.15 -35.53
C THR A 114 52.83 16.71 -36.01
N THR A 115 51.65 16.10 -36.03
CA THR A 115 51.41 14.85 -36.77
C THR A 115 50.04 14.89 -37.46
N ASN A 116 50.06 14.45 -38.72
CA ASN A 116 48.97 14.46 -39.68
C ASN A 116 47.67 13.85 -39.13
N ALA A 117 46.60 14.62 -39.20
CA ALA A 117 45.25 14.18 -38.91
C ALA A 117 44.80 13.11 -39.92
N THR A 118 44.64 11.88 -39.43
CA THR A 118 43.65 10.96 -39.99
C THR A 118 42.50 10.93 -39.01
N THR A 119 41.41 11.62 -39.33
CA THR A 119 40.15 11.60 -38.58
C THR A 119 39.53 10.22 -38.67
N SER A 120 39.98 9.32 -37.80
CA SER A 120 39.20 8.14 -37.44
C SER A 120 38.13 8.61 -36.47
N SER A 121 36.87 8.53 -36.89
CA SER A 121 35.72 8.70 -36.00
C SER A 121 35.85 7.69 -34.87
N THR A 122 36.28 8.15 -33.69
CA THR A 122 36.12 7.37 -32.47
C THR A 122 34.63 7.20 -32.28
N THR A 123 34.13 6.01 -32.57
CA THR A 123 32.85 5.53 -32.08
C THR A 123 32.84 5.84 -30.60
N THR A 124 31.92 6.70 -30.16
CA THR A 124 31.69 6.98 -28.76
C THR A 124 31.58 5.62 -28.06
N SER A 125 32.53 5.35 -27.16
CA SER A 125 32.48 4.14 -26.32
C SER A 125 31.06 4.04 -25.77
N ALA A 126 30.39 2.90 -25.98
CA ALA A 126 29.04 2.68 -25.47
C ALA A 126 29.01 3.11 -24.00
N ARG A 127 28.17 4.11 -23.68
CA ARG A 127 28.06 4.62 -22.31
C ARG A 127 27.70 3.42 -21.44
N PRO A 128 28.41 3.15 -20.33
CA PRO A 128 28.05 2.04 -19.46
C PRO A 128 26.58 2.20 -19.07
N THR A 129 25.75 1.27 -19.53
CA THR A 129 24.35 1.18 -19.14
C THR A 129 24.32 0.37 -17.86
N ASN A 130 23.91 0.99 -16.75
CA ASN A 130 23.61 0.24 -15.54
C ASN A 130 22.50 -0.76 -15.89
N THR A 131 22.80 -2.05 -15.88
CA THR A 131 21.82 -3.11 -16.12
C THR A 131 21.13 -3.56 -14.84
N VAL A 132 21.60 -3.10 -13.67
CA VAL A 132 20.97 -3.42 -12.39
C VAL A 132 19.77 -2.48 -12.22
N PRO A 133 18.54 -3.02 -12.17
CA PRO A 133 17.35 -2.20 -12.03
C PRO A 133 17.25 -1.56 -10.64
N CYS A 134 16.65 -0.38 -10.55
CA CYS A 134 16.19 0.21 -9.29
C CYS A 134 14.66 0.08 -9.25
N ASN A 135 14.09 -0.55 -8.23
CA ASN A 135 12.66 -0.87 -8.21
C ASN A 135 12.17 -1.56 -9.51
N GLY A 136 12.94 -2.52 -10.02
CA GLY A 136 12.59 -3.31 -11.22
C GLY A 136 12.95 -2.71 -12.58
N TYR A 137 13.32 -1.42 -12.65
CA TYR A 137 13.64 -0.73 -13.92
C TYR A 137 15.00 -0.02 -13.88
N PRO A 138 15.92 -0.27 -14.84
CA PRO A 138 17.17 0.50 -14.95
C PRO A 138 16.96 2.01 -15.11
N GLU A 139 15.88 2.41 -15.80
CA GLU A 139 15.48 3.80 -16.05
C GLU A 139 15.19 4.56 -14.75
N PHE A 140 14.74 3.87 -13.70
CA PHE A 140 14.37 4.50 -12.44
C PHE A 140 15.58 4.93 -11.63
N CYS A 141 16.75 4.32 -11.82
CA CYS A 141 17.95 4.64 -11.06
C CYS A 141 18.35 6.12 -11.16
N GLN A 142 18.13 6.77 -12.31
CA GLN A 142 18.46 8.18 -12.53
C GLN A 142 17.30 9.14 -12.21
N ARG A 143 16.11 8.62 -11.90
CA ARG A 143 14.95 9.45 -11.56
C ARG A 143 14.96 9.78 -10.08
N LYS A 144 14.49 10.99 -9.77
CA LYS A 144 14.16 11.37 -8.39
C LYS A 144 13.08 10.45 -7.86
N PHE A 145 13.16 10.12 -6.58
CA PHE A 145 12.13 9.35 -5.88
C PHE A 145 10.73 9.94 -6.09
N SER A 146 10.64 11.27 -6.12
CA SER A 146 9.44 12.08 -6.38
C SER A 146 9.02 12.18 -7.86
N ASN A 147 9.74 11.55 -8.78
CA ASN A 147 9.47 11.55 -10.23
C ASN A 147 9.26 10.13 -10.77
N ILE A 148 8.54 9.32 -9.99
CA ILE A 148 8.13 7.96 -10.34
C ILE A 148 6.70 7.77 -9.82
N THR A 149 5.87 7.10 -10.63
CA THR A 149 4.57 6.57 -10.21
C THR A 149 4.74 5.15 -9.65
N TYR A 150 4.38 4.93 -8.40
CA TYR A 150 4.43 3.63 -7.74
C TYR A 150 3.02 3.09 -7.53
N VAL A 151 2.87 1.76 -7.61
CA VAL A 151 1.68 1.10 -7.07
C VAL A 151 1.81 1.06 -5.54
N ALA A 152 0.76 1.53 -4.88
CA ALA A 152 0.62 1.53 -3.43
C ALA A 152 -0.49 0.54 -3.03
N ALA A 153 -0.18 -0.36 -2.10
CA ALA A 153 -1.17 -1.28 -1.54
C ALA A 153 -1.92 -0.58 -0.40
N HIS A 154 -3.21 -0.30 -0.62
CA HIS A 154 -4.12 0.21 0.40
C HIS A 154 -4.27 -0.84 1.49
N ASN A 155 -4.13 -0.44 2.76
CA ASN A 155 -4.37 -1.32 3.89
C ASN A 155 -3.63 -2.67 3.76
N SER A 156 -2.37 -2.59 3.34
CA SER A 156 -1.52 -3.69 2.90
C SER A 156 -1.53 -4.97 3.79
N PRO A 157 -1.53 -4.90 5.13
CA PRO A 157 -1.58 -6.08 6.01
C PRO A 157 -2.92 -6.82 6.03
N PHE A 158 -4.01 -6.21 5.54
CA PHE A 158 -5.38 -6.73 5.72
C PHE A 158 -5.75 -7.72 4.62
N ILE A 159 -5.30 -8.97 4.80
CA ILE A 159 -5.34 -10.04 3.77
C ILE A 159 -6.29 -11.21 4.07
N ARG A 160 -7.14 -11.10 5.10
CA ARG A 160 -7.93 -12.25 5.57
C ARG A 160 -9.06 -12.58 4.59
N GLY A 161 -8.88 -13.66 3.82
CA GLY A 161 -9.91 -14.17 2.91
C GLY A 161 -11.26 -14.37 3.60
N GLY A 162 -12.34 -13.94 2.93
CA GLY A 162 -13.71 -14.01 3.46
C GLY A 162 -14.08 -12.92 4.47
N ASN A 163 -13.15 -12.05 4.87
CA ASN A 163 -13.45 -10.86 5.67
C ASN A 163 -13.77 -9.68 4.75
N LEU A 164 -14.89 -8.99 4.98
CA LEU A 164 -15.32 -7.83 4.18
C LEU A 164 -14.37 -6.63 4.30
N ALA A 165 -13.58 -6.56 5.37
CA ALA A 165 -12.57 -5.53 5.61
C ALA A 165 -11.18 -5.91 5.06
N ALA A 166 -11.03 -7.01 4.32
CA ALA A 166 -9.76 -7.32 3.67
C ALA A 166 -9.56 -6.45 2.43
N ASN A 167 -8.40 -5.81 2.30
CA ASN A 167 -8.05 -4.90 1.21
C ASN A 167 -7.06 -5.49 0.21
N GLN A 168 -6.33 -6.52 0.60
CA GLN A 168 -5.38 -7.22 -0.26
C GLN A 168 -5.60 -8.73 -0.18
N MET A 169 -5.05 -9.47 -1.13
CA MET A 169 -5.14 -10.95 -1.15
C MET A 169 -3.84 -11.64 -0.74
N LEU A 170 -2.70 -10.96 -0.92
CA LEU A 170 -1.37 -11.56 -0.85
C LEU A 170 -0.57 -10.92 0.29
N ASP A 171 0.32 -11.69 0.92
CA ASP A 171 1.15 -11.19 2.02
C ASP A 171 2.12 -10.08 1.58
N VAL A 172 2.70 -9.38 2.56
CA VAL A 172 3.57 -8.23 2.30
C VAL A 172 4.84 -8.58 1.51
N GLU A 173 5.44 -9.76 1.70
CA GLU A 173 6.61 -10.16 0.92
C GLU A 173 6.21 -10.35 -0.55
N THR A 174 5.04 -10.96 -0.80
CA THR A 174 4.48 -11.15 -2.15
C THR A 174 4.13 -9.81 -2.79
N GLN A 175 3.48 -8.90 -2.06
CA GLN A 175 3.20 -7.54 -2.52
C GLN A 175 4.47 -6.82 -3.01
N LEU A 176 5.53 -6.86 -2.21
CA LEU A 176 6.80 -6.22 -2.54
C LEU A 176 7.50 -6.91 -3.72
N ASN A 177 7.47 -8.26 -3.79
CA ASN A 177 8.01 -9.02 -4.91
C ASN A 177 7.30 -8.70 -6.24
N ASP A 178 5.98 -8.53 -6.19
CA ASP A 178 5.14 -8.27 -7.36
C ASP A 178 5.31 -6.84 -7.92
N GLY A 179 5.86 -5.92 -7.12
CA GLY A 179 6.19 -4.55 -7.57
C GLY A 179 5.56 -3.43 -6.75
N VAL A 180 4.81 -3.73 -5.68
CA VAL A 180 4.30 -2.69 -4.76
C VAL A 180 5.49 -1.97 -4.14
N ARG A 181 5.48 -0.64 -4.15
CA ARG A 181 6.57 0.19 -3.57
C ARG A 181 6.07 1.20 -2.53
N MET A 182 4.78 1.17 -2.21
CA MET A 182 4.24 1.81 -1.02
C MET A 182 3.30 0.87 -0.28
N LEU A 183 3.53 0.71 1.02
CA LEU A 183 2.68 -0.03 1.95
C LEU A 183 1.96 1.00 2.80
N GLN A 184 0.64 1.09 2.65
CA GLN A 184 -0.21 1.96 3.46
C GLN A 184 -1.07 1.11 4.39
N PHE A 185 -1.27 1.54 5.63
CA PHE A 185 -2.13 0.86 6.59
C PHE A 185 -2.47 1.74 7.78
N GLN A 186 -3.52 1.38 8.51
CA GLN A 186 -3.88 2.02 9.77
C GLN A 186 -3.28 1.26 10.96
N ALA A 187 -2.90 2.01 12.00
CA ALA A 187 -2.39 1.47 13.24
C ALA A 187 -3.18 2.01 14.43
N HIS A 188 -3.36 1.16 15.44
CA HIS A 188 -4.11 1.44 16.65
C HIS A 188 -3.29 1.08 17.89
N LEU A 189 -3.42 1.86 18.96
CA LEU A 189 -2.75 1.60 20.23
C LEU A 189 -3.65 0.76 21.13
N VAL A 190 -3.31 -0.52 21.28
CA VAL A 190 -4.07 -1.46 22.12
C VAL A 190 -3.21 -1.90 23.29
N ASN A 191 -3.62 -1.56 24.51
CA ASN A 191 -2.92 -1.91 25.75
C ASN A 191 -1.42 -1.58 25.71
N GLY A 192 -1.06 -0.40 25.16
CA GLY A 192 0.32 0.07 25.06
C GLY A 192 1.14 -0.54 23.92
N THR A 193 0.52 -1.32 23.02
CA THR A 193 1.18 -1.90 21.85
C THR A 193 0.52 -1.42 20.55
N MET A 194 1.33 -1.06 19.55
CA MET A 194 0.82 -0.69 18.23
C MET A 194 0.42 -1.94 17.43
N TYR A 195 -0.86 -2.05 17.12
CA TYR A 195 -1.46 -3.10 16.28
C TYR A 195 -1.90 -2.54 14.92
N LEU A 196 -1.90 -3.41 13.92
CA LEU A 196 -2.45 -3.13 12.60
C LEU A 196 -3.87 -3.67 12.55
N CYS A 197 -4.84 -2.77 12.62
CA CYS A 197 -6.24 -3.13 12.66
C CYS A 197 -7.04 -2.32 11.63
N HIS A 198 -7.99 -2.95 10.96
CA HIS A 198 -8.87 -2.25 10.02
C HIS A 198 -10.01 -1.61 10.81
N THR A 199 -9.96 -0.30 11.06
CA THR A 199 -10.93 0.46 11.89
C THR A 199 -10.93 0.06 13.37
N SER A 200 -10.95 -1.23 13.69
CA SER A 200 -10.79 -1.78 15.03
C SER A 200 -10.22 -3.21 14.96
N CYS A 201 -9.62 -3.67 16.06
CA CYS A 201 -9.01 -4.99 16.11
C CYS A 201 -10.03 -6.14 16.15
N ASP A 202 -11.29 -5.84 16.50
CA ASP A 202 -12.39 -6.81 16.45
C ASP A 202 -12.84 -7.08 15.01
N LEU A 203 -12.75 -6.06 14.14
CA LEU A 203 -13.13 -6.19 12.73
C LEU A 203 -12.09 -7.00 11.95
N LEU A 204 -10.83 -6.57 12.00
CA LEU A 204 -9.72 -7.31 11.40
C LEU A 204 -8.40 -6.88 12.03
N ASN A 205 -7.78 -7.78 12.80
CA ASN A 205 -6.44 -7.62 13.36
C ASN A 205 -5.41 -8.41 12.54
N ALA A 206 -4.38 -7.73 12.05
CA ALA A 206 -3.27 -8.28 11.28
C ALA A 206 -1.97 -8.47 12.09
N GLY A 207 -2.02 -8.28 13.42
CA GLY A 207 -0.89 -8.40 14.33
C GLY A 207 -0.26 -7.06 14.69
N THR A 208 0.93 -7.11 15.29
CA THR A 208 1.62 -5.90 15.74
C THR A 208 2.32 -5.19 14.59
N LEU A 209 2.44 -3.86 14.68
CA LEU A 209 3.21 -3.05 13.74
C LEU A 209 4.66 -3.56 13.64
N GLU A 210 5.29 -3.90 14.77
CA GLU A 210 6.66 -4.40 14.81
C GLU A 210 6.82 -5.71 14.03
N SER A 211 5.91 -6.67 14.19
CA SER A 211 5.98 -7.95 13.48
C SER A 211 5.87 -7.75 11.96
N TYR A 212 4.96 -6.87 11.54
CA TYR A 212 4.79 -6.54 10.13
C TYR A 212 6.05 -5.88 9.54
N LEU A 213 6.58 -4.85 10.22
CA LEU A 213 7.80 -4.16 9.82
C LEU A 213 9.03 -5.07 9.86
N THR A 214 9.07 -6.08 10.73
CA THR A 214 10.14 -7.09 10.76
C THR A 214 10.17 -7.89 9.47
N THR A 215 9.01 -8.31 8.97
CA THR A 215 8.87 -8.99 7.67
C THR A 215 9.31 -8.07 6.52
N VAL A 216 8.88 -6.81 6.53
CA VAL A 216 9.31 -5.80 5.53
C VAL A 216 10.83 -5.59 5.55
N THR A 217 11.41 -5.50 6.74
CA THR A 217 12.86 -5.30 6.92
C THR A 217 13.66 -6.50 6.43
N LYS A 218 13.17 -7.72 6.70
CA LYS A 218 13.76 -8.95 6.15
C LYS A 218 13.74 -8.92 4.62
N TRP A 219 12.63 -8.49 4.01
CA TRP A 219 12.55 -8.33 2.56
C TRP A 219 13.55 -7.28 2.05
N LEU A 220 13.62 -6.08 2.66
CA LEU A 220 14.56 -5.03 2.26
C LEU A 220 16.03 -5.49 2.32
N ARG A 221 16.41 -6.31 3.31
CA ARG A 221 17.76 -6.89 3.41
C ARG A 221 18.09 -7.80 2.24
N ALA A 222 17.12 -8.57 1.75
CA ALA A 222 17.29 -9.45 0.59
C ALA A 222 17.22 -8.70 -0.76
N HIS A 223 16.70 -7.47 -0.77
CA HIS A 223 16.42 -6.68 -1.97
C HIS A 223 17.21 -5.36 -1.95
N PRO A 224 18.53 -5.36 -2.20
CA PRO A 224 19.39 -4.19 -2.02
C PRO A 224 19.15 -3.06 -3.02
N HIS A 225 18.40 -3.31 -4.10
CA HIS A 225 18.15 -2.35 -5.17
C HIS A 225 16.71 -1.79 -5.16
N ASP A 226 16.01 -2.02 -4.06
CA ASP A 226 14.63 -1.58 -3.89
C ASP A 226 14.50 -0.51 -2.81
N VAL A 227 13.66 0.47 -3.08
CA VAL A 227 13.30 1.60 -2.22
C VAL A 227 11.78 1.59 -2.03
N ILE A 228 11.33 1.63 -0.78
CA ILE A 228 9.90 1.55 -0.43
C ILE A 228 9.44 2.77 0.36
N THR A 229 8.14 2.99 0.33
CA THR A 229 7.41 3.92 1.20
C THR A 229 6.56 3.15 2.19
N ILE A 230 6.55 3.59 3.45
CA ILE A 230 5.64 3.11 4.47
C ILE A 230 4.82 4.31 4.93
N LEU A 231 3.52 4.29 4.68
CA LEU A 231 2.59 5.29 5.20
C LEU A 231 1.76 4.66 6.32
N MET A 232 1.99 5.14 7.53
CA MET A 232 1.29 4.69 8.71
C MET A 232 0.13 5.66 8.98
N GLY A 233 -1.07 5.13 9.03
CA GLY A 233 -2.27 5.84 9.47
C GLY A 233 -2.35 5.84 10.99
N ASN A 234 -2.33 7.02 11.59
CA ASN A 234 -2.46 7.27 13.02
C ASN A 234 -3.93 7.54 13.37
N TYR A 235 -4.78 6.52 13.18
CA TYR A 235 -6.23 6.65 13.32
C TYR A 235 -6.63 7.14 14.73
N ASP A 236 -5.97 6.63 15.76
CA ASP A 236 -6.24 6.98 17.16
C ASP A 236 -5.62 8.33 17.57
N VAL A 237 -4.92 9.02 16.66
CA VAL A 237 -4.19 10.28 16.90
C VAL A 237 -3.25 10.18 18.12
N VAL A 238 -2.62 9.03 18.28
CA VAL A 238 -1.73 8.79 19.43
C VAL A 238 -0.42 9.53 19.26
N ASP A 239 0.34 9.66 20.35
CA ASP A 239 1.65 10.28 20.34
C ASP A 239 2.57 9.57 19.32
N PRO A 240 3.19 10.30 18.36
CA PRO A 240 4.05 9.73 17.32
C PRO A 240 5.24 8.95 17.88
N PHE A 241 5.66 9.18 19.14
CA PHE A 241 6.69 8.39 19.79
C PHE A 241 6.31 6.90 19.92
N ASN A 242 5.03 6.54 19.96
CA ASN A 242 4.58 5.14 19.97
C ASN A 242 4.99 4.36 18.70
N PHE A 243 5.22 5.06 17.58
CA PHE A 243 5.65 4.45 16.32
C PHE A 243 7.18 4.22 16.26
N THR A 244 7.96 4.91 17.09
CA THR A 244 9.43 4.86 17.03
C THR A 244 9.99 3.51 17.44
N SER A 245 9.41 2.90 18.48
CA SER A 245 9.87 1.62 19.01
C SER A 245 9.66 0.47 18.02
N PRO A 246 8.45 0.27 17.44
CA PRO A 246 8.25 -0.73 16.38
C PRO A 246 9.19 -0.57 15.16
N VAL A 247 9.43 0.66 14.71
CA VAL A 247 10.35 0.94 13.58
C VAL A 247 11.81 0.61 13.94
N THR A 248 12.22 0.89 15.17
CA THR A 248 13.58 0.59 15.65
C THR A 248 13.78 -0.90 15.87
N GLN A 249 12.86 -1.56 16.59
CA GLN A 249 12.98 -2.96 16.98
C GLN A 249 12.86 -3.93 15.79
N SER A 250 12.03 -3.59 14.79
CA SER A 250 11.97 -4.35 13.53
C SER A 250 13.27 -4.30 12.71
N GLY A 251 14.17 -3.36 13.02
CA GLY A 251 15.39 -3.09 12.27
C GLY A 251 15.19 -2.24 11.02
N LEU A 252 13.97 -1.74 10.78
CA LEU A 252 13.68 -0.89 9.63
C LEU A 252 14.50 0.41 9.67
N ILE A 253 14.76 0.93 10.87
CA ILE A 253 15.48 2.18 11.11
C ILE A 253 16.83 2.28 10.38
N ASP A 254 17.51 1.14 10.15
CA ASP A 254 18.78 1.08 9.42
C ASP A 254 18.66 1.61 7.98
N PHE A 255 17.48 1.43 7.38
CA PHE A 255 17.15 1.80 6.01
C PHE A 255 16.40 3.13 5.90
N VAL A 256 15.99 3.75 7.01
CA VAL A 256 15.12 4.93 6.96
C VAL A 256 15.87 6.16 6.43
N TYR A 257 15.28 6.81 5.44
CA TYR A 257 15.73 8.08 4.90
C TYR A 257 15.27 9.24 5.78
N THR A 258 16.23 10.08 6.20
CA THR A 258 15.96 11.33 6.92
C THR A 258 16.16 12.50 5.95
N PRO A 259 15.13 13.31 5.66
CA PRO A 259 15.24 14.42 4.72
C PRO A 259 16.12 15.55 5.29
N PRO A 260 16.93 16.22 4.44
CA PRO A 260 17.74 17.36 4.87
C PRO A 260 16.93 18.64 5.06
N THR A 261 15.71 18.70 4.50
CA THR A 261 14.80 19.85 4.59
C THR A 261 13.39 19.40 4.90
N VAL A 262 12.67 20.20 5.68
CA VAL A 262 11.29 19.94 6.07
C VAL A 262 10.46 21.20 5.78
N PRO A 263 9.45 21.14 4.91
CA PRO A 263 9.08 20.03 4.02
C PRO A 263 10.06 19.83 2.85
N MET A 264 9.96 18.68 2.17
CA MET A 264 10.67 18.42 0.91
C MET A 264 9.87 18.94 -0.28
N SER A 265 10.50 19.74 -1.15
CA SER A 265 9.96 20.01 -2.50
C SER A 265 10.18 18.82 -3.43
N LEU A 266 9.43 18.73 -4.53
CA LEU A 266 9.61 17.66 -5.53
C LEU A 266 11.07 17.55 -5.99
N ASP A 267 11.71 18.69 -6.29
CA ASP A 267 13.10 18.72 -6.78
C ASP A 267 14.14 18.43 -5.71
N SER A 268 13.79 18.50 -4.42
CA SER A 268 14.72 18.22 -3.32
C SER A 268 14.92 16.72 -3.08
N TRP A 269 14.02 15.86 -3.60
CA TRP A 269 14.16 14.43 -3.41
C TRP A 269 15.38 13.86 -4.14
N PRO A 270 16.13 12.95 -3.50
CA PRO A 270 17.24 12.24 -4.13
C PRO A 270 16.73 11.27 -5.21
N THR A 271 17.63 10.84 -6.07
CA THR A 271 17.41 9.75 -7.01
C THR A 271 17.30 8.40 -6.32
N LEU A 272 16.68 7.41 -6.98
CA LEU A 272 16.67 6.05 -6.42
C LEU A 272 18.09 5.49 -6.27
N ALA A 273 18.99 5.78 -7.21
CA ALA A 273 20.39 5.35 -7.07
C ALA A 273 21.05 5.93 -5.83
N GLU A 274 20.82 7.21 -5.50
CA GLU A 274 21.39 7.83 -4.29
C GLU A 274 20.82 7.19 -3.01
N LEU A 275 19.50 6.95 -2.95
CA LEU A 275 18.86 6.25 -1.82
C LEU A 275 19.42 4.83 -1.65
N ILE A 276 19.64 4.11 -2.76
CA ILE A 276 20.21 2.76 -2.76
C ILE A 276 21.67 2.77 -2.32
N LEU A 277 22.51 3.64 -2.88
CA LEU A 277 23.94 3.73 -2.58
C LEU A 277 24.22 4.16 -1.13
N THR A 278 23.34 4.97 -0.55
CA THR A 278 23.42 5.38 0.87
C THR A 278 22.69 4.41 1.81
N ASN A 279 22.10 3.34 1.25
CA ASN A 279 21.26 2.36 1.95
C ASN A 279 20.09 3.00 2.73
N LYS A 280 19.61 4.17 2.28
CA LYS A 280 18.44 4.88 2.82
C LYS A 280 17.22 4.58 1.98
N ARG A 281 16.74 3.35 2.07
CA ARG A 281 15.78 2.74 1.14
C ARG A 281 14.34 2.62 1.68
N ALA A 282 14.05 3.20 2.85
CA ALA A 282 12.70 3.29 3.40
C ALA A 282 12.33 4.75 3.69
N VAL A 283 11.26 5.23 3.06
CA VAL A 283 10.66 6.54 3.37
C VAL A 283 9.45 6.28 4.27
N VAL A 284 9.48 6.78 5.51
CA VAL A 284 8.44 6.50 6.50
C VAL A 284 7.65 7.77 6.79
N MET A 285 6.33 7.67 6.65
CA MET A 285 5.38 8.77 6.77
C MET A 285 4.28 8.42 7.78
N LEU A 286 3.74 9.45 8.44
CA LEU A 286 2.59 9.40 9.33
C LEU A 286 1.58 10.45 8.87
N ASP A 287 0.31 10.06 8.72
CA ASP A 287 -0.76 10.94 8.22
C ASP A 287 -1.12 12.07 9.20
N TYR A 288 -1.27 11.74 10.48
CA TYR A 288 -1.72 12.64 11.53
C TYR A 288 -0.79 12.62 12.73
N ASN A 289 -0.65 13.81 13.35
CA ASN A 289 0.12 14.02 14.57
C ASN A 289 1.62 13.68 14.42
N ALA A 290 2.18 13.78 13.22
CA ALA A 290 3.62 13.68 13.01
C ALA A 290 4.35 14.86 13.69
N ASN A 291 5.57 14.62 14.18
CA ASN A 291 6.41 15.67 14.75
C ASN A 291 7.84 15.54 14.22
N GLN A 292 8.07 16.06 13.01
CA GLN A 292 9.38 16.02 12.34
C GLN A 292 10.47 16.83 13.05
N THR A 293 10.12 17.73 13.97
CA THR A 293 11.13 18.42 14.80
C THR A 293 11.69 17.48 15.86
N ALA A 294 10.83 16.65 16.48
CA ALA A 294 11.22 15.70 17.51
C ALA A 294 11.70 14.35 16.95
N ILE A 295 11.13 13.91 15.84
CA ILE A 295 11.42 12.63 15.16
C ILE A 295 11.73 12.93 13.68
N PRO A 296 12.96 13.39 13.35
CA PRO A 296 13.29 13.94 12.02
C PRO A 296 13.07 13.01 10.82
N TRP A 297 13.12 11.71 11.04
CA TRP A 297 12.96 10.70 10.00
C TRP A 297 11.49 10.31 9.75
N LEU A 298 10.57 10.65 10.65
CA LEU A 298 9.15 10.31 10.55
C LEU A 298 8.40 11.46 9.88
N LEU A 299 8.23 11.36 8.56
CA LEU A 299 7.69 12.45 7.76
C LEU A 299 6.20 12.67 8.05
N ASP A 300 5.78 13.92 8.13
CA ASP A 300 4.37 14.30 8.06
C ASP A 300 3.89 14.12 6.63
N GLU A 301 2.88 13.27 6.42
CA GLU A 301 2.34 12.98 5.08
C GLU A 301 1.96 14.27 4.37
N PHE A 302 1.10 15.08 5.00
CA PHE A 302 0.47 16.24 4.36
C PHE A 302 1.39 17.45 4.15
N SER A 303 2.58 17.43 4.76
CA SER A 303 3.66 18.36 4.45
C SER A 303 4.49 17.95 3.23
N ASN A 304 4.50 16.64 2.89
CA ASN A 304 5.33 16.07 1.81
C ASN A 304 4.51 15.60 0.60
N MET A 305 3.22 15.33 0.78
CA MET A 305 2.29 14.95 -0.26
C MET A 305 0.87 15.49 -0.01
N TRP A 306 0.03 15.41 -1.03
CA TRP A 306 -1.42 15.59 -0.91
C TRP A 306 -2.11 14.42 -1.61
N GLU A 307 -3.43 14.31 -1.48
CA GLU A 307 -4.17 13.22 -2.13
C GLU A 307 -5.51 13.66 -2.71
N THR A 308 -6.00 12.87 -3.67
CA THR A 308 -7.37 12.93 -4.22
C THR A 308 -8.38 12.46 -3.17
N PRO A 309 -9.71 12.49 -3.40
CA PRO A 309 -10.68 12.18 -2.36
C PRO A 309 -10.42 10.85 -1.66
N PHE A 310 -10.33 10.92 -0.33
CA PHE A 310 -10.12 9.80 0.57
C PHE A 310 -11.38 8.93 0.64
N SER A 311 -11.15 7.62 0.78
CA SER A 311 -12.19 6.60 0.84
C SER A 311 -13.26 6.77 -0.26
N PRO A 312 -12.85 6.83 -1.55
CA PRO A 312 -13.73 7.20 -2.64
C PRO A 312 -14.86 6.18 -2.82
N THR A 313 -16.10 6.65 -2.89
CA THR A 313 -17.28 5.86 -3.31
C THR A 313 -17.72 6.23 -4.73
N ASP A 314 -17.16 7.29 -5.29
CA ASP A 314 -17.41 7.76 -6.64
C ASP A 314 -16.46 7.05 -7.63
N ARG A 315 -17.05 6.36 -8.60
CA ARG A 315 -16.32 5.63 -9.65
C ARG A 315 -15.61 6.55 -10.63
N ASP A 316 -15.87 7.85 -10.62
CA ASP A 316 -15.15 8.79 -11.48
C ASP A 316 -13.74 9.13 -11.00
N PHE A 317 -13.41 8.83 -9.73
CA PHE A 317 -12.10 9.11 -9.12
C PHE A 317 -11.57 10.50 -9.49
N PRO A 318 -12.27 11.57 -9.10
CA PRO A 318 -11.90 12.91 -9.51
C PRO A 318 -10.50 13.27 -8.97
N CYS A 319 -9.68 13.85 -9.84
CA CYS A 319 -8.33 14.26 -9.51
C CYS A 319 -8.26 15.55 -8.66
N THR A 320 -9.38 15.97 -8.08
CA THR A 320 -9.46 17.12 -7.18
C THR A 320 -8.70 16.82 -5.91
N ALA A 321 -7.80 17.69 -5.53
CA ALA A 321 -7.05 17.52 -4.29
C ALA A 321 -7.97 17.74 -3.07
N GLN A 322 -8.02 16.77 -2.15
CA GLN A 322 -8.88 16.82 -0.97
C GLN A 322 -8.08 17.07 0.31
N ARG A 323 -7.03 16.26 0.56
CA ARG A 323 -6.26 16.36 1.80
C ARG A 323 -4.78 16.72 1.52
N PRO A 324 -4.18 17.64 2.28
CA PRO A 324 -4.84 18.55 3.21
C PRO A 324 -5.74 19.57 2.47
N PRO A 325 -6.76 20.14 3.14
CA PRO A 325 -7.54 21.24 2.59
C PRO A 325 -6.69 22.53 2.44
N ASP A 326 -7.24 23.52 1.74
CA ASP A 326 -6.73 24.91 1.72
C ASP A 326 -5.27 25.12 1.25
N ARG A 327 -4.75 24.24 0.41
CA ARG A 327 -3.46 24.45 -0.30
C ARG A 327 -3.68 24.97 -1.71
N SER A 328 -2.88 25.96 -2.10
CA SER A 328 -2.89 26.49 -3.47
C SER A 328 -2.40 25.44 -4.46
N ARG A 329 -2.77 25.59 -5.75
CA ARG A 329 -2.27 24.73 -6.83
C ARG A 329 -0.74 24.71 -6.86
N ASP A 330 -0.09 25.86 -6.75
CA ASP A 330 1.38 25.95 -6.80
C ASP A 330 2.05 25.18 -5.65
N GLN A 331 1.49 25.26 -4.44
CA GLN A 331 1.99 24.48 -3.30
C GLN A 331 1.83 22.97 -3.53
N ARG A 332 0.71 22.56 -4.14
CA ARG A 332 0.44 21.15 -4.47
C ARG A 332 1.32 20.64 -5.61
N LEU A 333 1.65 21.49 -6.59
CA LEU A 333 2.57 21.17 -7.67
C LEU A 333 4.01 20.99 -7.17
N ASP A 334 4.37 21.58 -6.03
CA ASP A 334 5.69 21.43 -5.40
C ASP A 334 5.79 20.24 -4.41
N ARG A 335 4.76 19.41 -4.29
CA ARG A 335 4.70 18.24 -3.38
C ARG A 335 4.39 16.96 -4.12
N MET A 336 4.72 15.79 -3.57
CA MET A 336 4.23 14.53 -4.16
C MET A 336 2.71 14.45 -4.05
N TYR A 337 2.07 13.50 -4.74
CA TYR A 337 0.67 13.21 -4.48
C TYR A 337 0.25 11.77 -4.70
N MET A 338 -0.80 11.38 -4.00
CA MET A 338 -1.41 10.06 -4.07
C MET A 338 -2.80 10.15 -4.69
N ALA A 339 -3.03 9.29 -5.68
CA ALA A 339 -4.36 9.03 -6.20
C ALA A 339 -4.99 7.88 -5.39
N ASN A 340 -5.97 8.21 -4.56
CA ASN A 340 -6.84 7.24 -3.89
C ASN A 340 -7.71 6.54 -4.94
N HIS A 341 -7.29 5.36 -5.39
CA HIS A 341 -7.94 4.55 -6.42
C HIS A 341 -8.47 3.22 -5.85
N ASN A 342 -9.00 3.29 -4.64
CA ASN A 342 -9.52 2.19 -3.83
C ASN A 342 -11.04 2.36 -3.69
N LEU A 343 -11.83 1.92 -4.68
CA LEU A 343 -13.28 2.15 -4.69
C LEU A 343 -13.95 1.44 -3.49
N ASN A 344 -14.71 2.20 -2.71
CA ASN A 344 -15.42 1.72 -1.55
C ASN A 344 -16.92 1.55 -1.82
N LEU A 345 -17.49 0.51 -1.25
CA LEU A 345 -18.92 0.30 -1.11
C LEU A 345 -19.32 0.60 0.34
N GLN A 346 -20.30 1.49 0.52
CA GLN A 346 -20.91 1.69 1.84
C GLN A 346 -21.88 0.53 2.11
N VAL A 347 -21.55 -0.28 3.11
CA VAL A 347 -22.41 -1.33 3.63
C VAL A 347 -22.98 -0.89 4.98
N SER A 348 -24.29 -1.07 5.15
CA SER A 348 -24.95 -0.87 6.45
C SER A 348 -25.52 -2.21 6.92
N LEU A 349 -24.97 -2.77 8.00
CA LEU A 349 -25.39 -4.05 8.57
C LEU A 349 -25.58 -3.91 10.08
N ALA A 350 -26.75 -4.32 10.59
CA ALA A 350 -27.07 -4.30 12.03
C ALA A 350 -26.81 -2.93 12.70
N GLY A 351 -27.04 -1.82 11.99
CA GLY A 351 -26.81 -0.46 12.50
C GLY A 351 -25.37 0.05 12.39
N ILE A 352 -24.45 -0.77 11.87
CA ILE A 352 -23.05 -0.40 11.63
C ILE A 352 -22.90 0.01 10.16
N SER A 353 -22.34 1.20 9.92
CA SER A 353 -21.98 1.69 8.58
C SER A 353 -20.48 1.45 8.37
N LEU A 354 -20.12 0.60 7.42
CA LEU A 354 -18.74 0.23 7.10
C LEU A 354 -18.45 0.45 5.61
N LEU A 355 -17.33 1.11 5.32
CA LEU A 355 -16.78 1.16 3.97
C LEU A 355 -15.91 -0.08 3.76
N VAL A 356 -16.20 -0.81 2.69
CA VAL A 356 -15.48 -2.02 2.29
C VAL A 356 -15.03 -1.87 0.83
N PRO A 357 -13.95 -2.54 0.40
CA PRO A 357 -13.58 -2.56 -1.01
C PRO A 357 -14.74 -3.02 -1.89
N PHE A 358 -14.95 -2.37 -3.03
CA PHE A 358 -16.01 -2.75 -3.96
C PHE A 358 -15.58 -3.95 -4.83
N PHE A 359 -15.53 -5.13 -4.22
CA PHE A 359 -14.97 -6.36 -4.79
C PHE A 359 -15.49 -6.73 -6.19
N THR A 360 -16.79 -6.51 -6.44
CA THR A 360 -17.41 -6.90 -7.72
C THR A 360 -17.00 -6.03 -8.90
N LEU A 361 -16.36 -4.88 -8.64
CA LEU A 361 -15.88 -3.96 -9.66
C LEU A 361 -14.35 -3.94 -9.78
N LEU A 362 -13.62 -4.83 -9.09
CA LEU A 362 -12.16 -4.81 -9.11
C LEU A 362 -11.58 -4.98 -10.52
N ASN A 363 -12.21 -5.80 -11.38
CA ASN A 363 -11.77 -5.98 -12.76
C ASN A 363 -11.82 -4.69 -13.58
N GLU A 364 -12.82 -3.83 -13.31
CA GLU A 364 -13.01 -2.53 -13.93
C GLU A 364 -12.16 -1.45 -13.25
N THR A 365 -12.22 -1.38 -11.91
CA THR A 365 -11.50 -0.39 -11.10
C THR A 365 -10.00 -0.50 -11.35
N ASN A 366 -9.43 -1.69 -11.32
CA ASN A 366 -7.99 -1.88 -11.52
C ASN A 366 -7.59 -2.02 -12.99
N ALA A 367 -8.52 -1.84 -13.94
CA ALA A 367 -8.23 -1.98 -15.36
C ALA A 367 -7.24 -0.93 -15.90
N VAL A 368 -6.61 -1.26 -17.02
CA VAL A 368 -5.78 -0.31 -17.78
C VAL A 368 -6.62 0.75 -18.50
N THR A 369 -7.86 0.42 -18.90
CA THR A 369 -8.73 1.35 -19.63
C THR A 369 -10.20 1.14 -19.24
N GLY A 370 -11.04 2.12 -19.56
CA GLY A 370 -12.48 2.08 -19.30
C GLY A 370 -12.94 3.01 -18.18
N TYR A 371 -14.26 3.07 -17.99
CA TYR A 371 -14.87 3.91 -16.96
C TYR A 371 -14.51 3.40 -15.55
N GLY A 372 -14.04 4.31 -14.69
CA GLY A 372 -13.57 4.01 -13.34
C GLY A 372 -12.26 3.23 -13.25
N SER A 373 -11.58 3.02 -14.38
CA SER A 373 -10.31 2.29 -14.42
C SER A 373 -9.13 3.09 -13.88
N ALA A 374 -8.14 2.39 -13.34
CA ALA A 374 -6.90 2.96 -12.83
C ALA A 374 -6.15 3.72 -13.93
N GLY A 375 -6.10 3.19 -15.15
CA GLY A 375 -5.45 3.89 -16.26
C GLY A 375 -6.18 5.17 -16.64
N ARG A 376 -7.53 5.20 -16.65
CA ARG A 376 -8.29 6.44 -16.87
C ARG A 376 -8.01 7.46 -15.76
N ALA A 377 -8.02 7.04 -14.50
CA ALA A 377 -7.73 7.92 -13.37
C ALA A 377 -6.33 8.55 -13.51
N VAL A 378 -5.31 7.75 -13.80
CA VAL A 378 -3.95 8.24 -14.03
C VAL A 378 -3.86 9.19 -15.22
N THR A 379 -4.51 8.90 -16.36
CA THR A 379 -4.54 9.81 -17.51
C THR A 379 -5.20 11.14 -17.15
N ASN A 380 -6.40 11.11 -16.56
CA ASN A 380 -7.13 12.33 -16.18
C ASN A 380 -6.33 13.18 -15.18
N CYS A 381 -5.67 12.52 -14.22
CA CYS A 381 -4.88 13.23 -13.21
C CYS A 381 -3.61 13.81 -13.83
N THR A 382 -3.01 13.12 -14.80
CA THR A 382 -1.87 13.64 -15.57
C THR A 382 -2.26 14.87 -16.38
N GLU A 383 -3.43 14.87 -17.03
CA GLU A 383 -3.94 16.04 -17.74
C GLU A 383 -4.25 17.22 -16.81
N MET A 384 -4.78 16.96 -15.62
CA MET A 384 -5.14 18.02 -14.66
C MET A 384 -3.93 18.62 -13.94
N TRP A 385 -2.90 17.82 -13.66
CA TRP A 385 -1.76 18.21 -12.81
C TRP A 385 -0.42 18.29 -13.54
N ASP A 386 -0.44 18.13 -14.87
CA ASP A 386 0.74 18.18 -15.76
C ASP A 386 1.80 17.11 -15.45
N ARG A 387 1.45 16.11 -14.64
CA ARG A 387 2.26 14.93 -14.28
C ARG A 387 1.38 13.84 -13.66
N PRO A 388 1.77 12.56 -13.74
CA PRO A 388 1.04 11.47 -13.10
C PRO A 388 1.19 11.47 -11.56
N PRO A 389 0.31 10.75 -10.84
CA PRO A 389 0.45 10.57 -9.39
C PRO A 389 1.77 9.89 -9.03
N ASN A 390 2.31 10.24 -7.86
CA ASN A 390 3.44 9.52 -7.29
C ASN A 390 3.00 8.15 -6.77
N TYR A 391 1.80 8.05 -6.20
CA TYR A 391 1.25 6.81 -5.71
C TYR A 391 -0.13 6.56 -6.28
N LEU A 392 -0.33 5.38 -6.84
CA LEU A 392 -1.63 4.85 -7.22
C LEU A 392 -2.06 3.86 -6.14
N LEU A 393 -2.92 4.30 -5.22
CA LEU A 393 -3.35 3.53 -4.05
C LEU A 393 -4.55 2.65 -4.40
N VAL A 394 -4.37 1.34 -4.37
CA VAL A 394 -5.37 0.37 -4.84
C VAL A 394 -5.68 -0.71 -3.82
N ASP A 395 -6.92 -1.20 -3.85
CA ASP A 395 -7.31 -2.46 -3.23
C ASP A 395 -7.09 -3.61 -4.23
N TYR A 396 -6.68 -4.78 -3.73
CA TYR A 396 -6.46 -6.00 -4.51
C TYR A 396 -5.62 -5.75 -5.76
N TYR A 397 -4.38 -5.27 -5.58
CA TYR A 397 -3.49 -4.91 -6.69
C TYR A 397 -3.31 -6.02 -7.74
N ASN A 398 -3.48 -7.28 -7.35
CA ASN A 398 -3.36 -8.47 -8.20
C ASN A 398 -4.63 -8.81 -9.00
N ILE A 399 -5.74 -8.10 -8.81
CA ILE A 399 -7.01 -8.27 -9.53
C ILE A 399 -7.22 -7.09 -10.47
N GLY A 400 -7.67 -7.37 -11.70
CA GLY A 400 -7.94 -6.38 -12.73
C GLY A 400 -8.33 -7.05 -14.05
N ASN A 401 -8.44 -6.26 -15.13
CA ASN A 401 -8.77 -6.82 -16.46
C ASN A 401 -7.76 -7.85 -16.97
N PHE A 402 -6.56 -7.88 -16.38
CA PHE A 402 -5.69 -9.03 -16.27
C PHE A 402 -4.94 -8.94 -14.93
N ASN A 403 -4.33 -10.05 -14.48
CA ASN A 403 -3.59 -10.09 -13.21
C ASN A 403 -2.44 -9.06 -13.23
N GLY A 404 -2.40 -8.16 -12.24
CA GLY A 404 -1.38 -7.12 -12.13
C GLY A 404 -1.55 -5.95 -13.11
N SER A 405 -2.75 -5.68 -13.62
CA SER A 405 -2.99 -4.58 -14.57
C SER A 405 -2.60 -3.19 -14.06
N VAL A 406 -2.67 -2.95 -12.75
CA VAL A 406 -2.23 -1.70 -12.12
C VAL A 406 -0.72 -1.44 -12.29
N PHE A 407 0.09 -2.50 -12.41
CA PHE A 407 1.52 -2.36 -12.69
C PHE A 407 1.78 -1.93 -14.13
N GLN A 408 0.93 -2.35 -15.07
CA GLN A 408 0.97 -1.78 -16.42
C GLN A 408 0.61 -0.29 -16.38
N VAL A 409 -0.43 0.10 -15.65
CA VAL A 409 -0.82 1.51 -15.51
C VAL A 409 0.34 2.35 -14.96
N ALA A 410 1.02 1.87 -13.91
CA ALA A 410 2.19 2.56 -13.36
C ALA A 410 3.36 2.59 -14.35
N ALA A 411 3.61 1.52 -15.10
CA ALA A 411 4.67 1.48 -16.11
C ALA A 411 4.41 2.47 -17.26
N ASP A 412 3.16 2.54 -17.75
CA ASP A 412 2.72 3.47 -18.79
C ASP A 412 2.89 4.92 -18.30
N ALA A 413 2.51 5.24 -17.06
CA ALA A 413 2.71 6.55 -16.43
C ALA A 413 4.20 6.93 -16.32
N ASN A 414 5.05 5.93 -16.14
CA ASN A 414 6.49 6.10 -16.05
C ASN A 414 7.21 6.01 -17.42
N ASN A 415 6.51 5.75 -18.52
CA ASN A 415 7.12 5.49 -19.82
C ASN A 415 8.21 4.39 -19.76
N VAL A 416 7.88 3.26 -19.14
CA VAL A 416 8.70 2.03 -19.12
C VAL A 416 7.86 0.84 -19.58
N THR A 417 8.51 -0.24 -20.05
CA THR A 417 7.80 -1.41 -20.57
C THR A 417 7.41 -2.38 -19.46
N TYR A 418 6.12 -2.66 -19.31
CA TYR A 418 5.63 -3.69 -18.40
C TYR A 418 5.61 -5.07 -19.08
N ASN A 419 6.15 -6.08 -18.40
CA ASN A 419 6.01 -7.47 -18.78
C ASN A 419 4.76 -8.07 -18.13
N LYS A 420 3.73 -8.40 -18.91
CA LYS A 420 2.50 -8.99 -18.38
C LYS A 420 2.70 -10.35 -17.71
N ASP A 421 3.78 -11.05 -18.03
CA ASP A 421 4.09 -12.36 -17.45
C ASP A 421 4.89 -12.25 -16.14
N SER A 422 5.31 -11.05 -15.73
CA SER A 422 6.12 -10.86 -14.52
C SER A 422 5.31 -10.76 -13.23
N CYS A 423 4.00 -10.62 -13.32
CA CYS A 423 3.11 -10.48 -12.17
C CYS A 423 1.79 -11.23 -12.39
N CYS A 424 1.09 -11.67 -11.37
CA CYS A 424 1.42 -11.69 -9.95
C CYS A 424 1.23 -13.12 -9.43
N GLY A 425 1.87 -13.45 -8.31
CA GLY A 425 1.71 -14.75 -7.68
C GLY A 425 0.23 -15.13 -7.50
N THR A 426 -0.08 -16.43 -7.56
CA THR A 426 -1.31 -16.97 -6.98
C THR A 426 -1.10 -17.11 -5.48
N ALA A 427 -2.12 -16.85 -4.65
CA ALA A 427 -2.02 -16.99 -3.20
C ALA A 427 -1.36 -18.34 -2.82
N GLY A 428 -0.16 -18.28 -2.20
CA GLY A 428 0.55 -19.47 -1.72
C GLY A 428 1.82 -19.91 -2.48
N THR A 429 2.35 -19.16 -3.46
CA THR A 429 3.65 -19.51 -4.07
C THR A 429 4.78 -18.62 -3.56
N SER A 430 5.41 -19.06 -2.47
CA SER A 430 6.75 -18.60 -2.09
C SER A 430 7.76 -18.91 -3.21
N GLY A 431 8.46 -17.89 -3.69
CA GLY A 431 9.78 -17.99 -4.35
C GLY A 431 9.88 -18.95 -5.54
N GLY A 432 9.51 -18.49 -6.73
CA GLY A 432 9.88 -19.15 -7.98
C GLY A 432 11.38 -19.06 -8.24
N VAL A 433 12.13 -20.07 -7.81
CA VAL A 433 13.42 -20.44 -8.43
C VAL A 433 13.15 -20.60 -9.94
N PRO A 434 13.99 -20.05 -10.84
CA PRO A 434 13.73 -20.15 -12.27
C PRO A 434 13.66 -21.62 -12.66
N ALA A 435 12.54 -22.01 -13.26
CA ALA A 435 12.32 -23.35 -13.77
C ALA A 435 13.44 -23.66 -14.78
N ARG A 436 14.42 -24.48 -14.37
CA ARG A 436 15.24 -25.21 -15.33
C ARG A 436 14.30 -26.13 -16.09
N GLY A 437 14.09 -25.81 -17.37
CA GLY A 437 13.29 -26.61 -18.27
C GLY A 437 13.74 -28.07 -18.20
N VAL A 438 12.82 -28.94 -17.79
CA VAL A 438 13.01 -30.38 -17.91
C VAL A 438 12.84 -30.70 -19.38
N ASP A 439 13.94 -31.11 -20.02
CA ASP A 439 13.97 -31.53 -21.41
C ASP A 439 13.10 -32.80 -21.57
N LEU A 440 11.91 -32.63 -22.16
CA LEU A 440 10.90 -33.67 -22.39
C LEU A 440 11.34 -34.73 -23.43
N ARG A 441 12.59 -34.70 -23.91
CA ARG A 441 13.09 -35.63 -24.93
C ARG A 441 13.46 -37.03 -24.43
N ASN A 442 13.43 -37.29 -23.11
CA ASN A 442 13.81 -38.60 -22.54
C ASN A 442 12.66 -39.39 -21.88
N LEU A 443 11.40 -38.99 -22.06
CA LEU A 443 10.22 -39.73 -21.54
C LEU A 443 9.60 -40.69 -22.57
N GLY A 444 10.47 -41.36 -23.34
CA GLY A 444 10.10 -42.45 -24.24
C GLY A 444 11.00 -43.65 -23.98
N VAL A 445 10.54 -44.56 -23.11
CA VAL A 445 10.83 -46.01 -23.01
C VAL A 445 10.54 -46.43 -21.56
N ALA A 446 9.26 -46.73 -21.28
CA ALA A 446 8.82 -47.63 -20.21
C ALA A 446 7.31 -47.85 -20.37
N LEU A 447 6.93 -48.50 -21.48
CA LEU A 447 5.62 -49.13 -21.61
C LEU A 447 5.83 -50.64 -21.68
N VAL A 448 4.94 -51.37 -21.01
CA VAL A 448 4.72 -52.81 -21.06
C VAL A 448 5.56 -53.67 -20.10
N VAL A 449 5.16 -53.71 -18.81
CA VAL A 449 4.82 -54.94 -18.07
C VAL A 449 3.92 -54.53 -16.89
N GLY A 450 2.67 -54.98 -16.85
CA GLY A 450 1.82 -54.78 -15.67
C GLY A 450 0.33 -54.58 -15.95
N ALA A 451 -0.23 -55.24 -16.96
CA ALA A 451 -1.66 -55.24 -17.20
C ALA A 451 -2.18 -56.65 -17.49
N VAL A 452 -2.02 -57.59 -16.54
CA VAL A 452 -2.92 -58.75 -16.35
C VAL A 452 -2.71 -59.26 -14.91
N ALA A 453 -3.57 -58.88 -13.97
CA ALA A 453 -3.97 -59.67 -12.79
C ALA A 453 -4.70 -58.77 -11.77
N CYS A 454 -5.99 -58.54 -11.99
CA CYS A 454 -6.97 -58.41 -10.90
C CYS A 454 -8.39 -58.41 -11.49
N TRP A 455 -8.75 -59.55 -12.06
CA TRP A 455 -10.12 -60.04 -12.06
C TRP A 455 -10.06 -61.40 -11.37
N LEU A 456 -10.92 -61.61 -10.36
CA LEU A 456 -11.00 -62.73 -9.41
C LEU A 456 -10.21 -62.56 -8.11
N LEU A 457 -10.76 -61.77 -7.17
CA LEU A 457 -11.35 -62.24 -5.90
C LEU A 457 -12.00 -61.09 -5.14
#